data_AF-A0A1V6EMD7-F1
#
_entry.id   AF-A0A1V6EMD7-F1
#
_cell.length_a   1.000
_cell.length_b   1.000
_cell.length_c   1.000
_cell.angle_alpha   90.00
_cell.angle_beta   90.00
_cell.angle_gamma   90.00
#
_symmetry.space_group_name_H-M   'P 1'
#
loop_
_entity.id
_entity.type
_entity.pdbx_description
1 polymer ?
#
loop_
_entity_poly.entity_id
_entity_poly.type
_entity_poly.pdbx_seq_one_letter_code
_entity_poly.pdbx_strand_id
1 'polypeptide(L)'
;MAAYDGPWRIMRRETTLLQTRLNELRERERRLDDVLLVALVGGSGVGKSTLLNALAGDQIAETSEMRPCTSAPTVYHPPGMRFNLSDLPGVRHVGRSALEQIALIDTPDSDTIVKVHRAIVEQVLKECDLILLCADGEKYLDEATWSLLYPLRGMRAMVCVETRAMRADTAVRDHWLMYLRDKGFRIEQYFRVNALRTFNRKLGLSNGAGEEFDFAALEKYLHTFDREHVTRIKTSNAWGLLAKTVNRLHERLEKGAAPLDELQAALNRQDQALIQETLRHFTAGPLAEPHLWVQALGREVSLRAKGGIGGLYKIIEVLRSLPYRMPALLSFGDQAQHQEIHAGALFDGQEYGSEKRVLPETLTNAYSMLRSDMRRRLIQAGFDMPDLFQEDDFAEELNSRLRAVFGGAVREGLAARARLLCAWPFAMLLDCLPLAMLVHTTFLILRAYWEGTLLPASSFLHVGVVFALLVLAELFLFSSGVRLFAWAARKKGLDLLKTAMARPGLAFKQEKHLLEEAHALVRTIAQIQNELTIK
;
A
#
# COMPACT_ATOMS: atom_id res chain seq x y z
N MET A 1 6.46 5.42 -7.14
CA MET A 1 5.16 5.59 -7.85
C MET A 1 5.24 5.22 -9.33
N ALA A 2 6.10 5.84 -10.15
CA ALA A 2 6.18 5.51 -11.59
C ALA A 2 6.61 4.06 -11.91
N ALA A 3 7.32 3.40 -10.99
CA ALA A 3 7.72 1.99 -11.09
C ALA A 3 6.73 1.01 -10.43
N TYR A 4 5.51 1.43 -10.10
CA TYR A 4 4.55 0.58 -9.42
C TYR A 4 4.13 -0.61 -10.30
N ASP A 5 4.29 -1.83 -9.80
CA ASP A 5 3.91 -3.09 -10.45
C ASP A 5 2.86 -3.88 -9.65
N GLY A 6 2.51 -3.40 -8.45
CA GLY A 6 1.55 -4.03 -7.56
C GLY A 6 0.12 -4.16 -8.12
N PRO A 7 -0.77 -4.87 -7.41
CA PRO A 7 -2.06 -5.33 -7.91
C PRO A 7 -3.14 -4.25 -8.07
N TRP A 8 -2.91 -3.04 -7.56
CA TRP A 8 -3.94 -1.99 -7.60
C TRP A 8 -4.02 -1.34 -8.98
N ARG A 9 -5.05 -1.69 -9.76
CA ARG A 9 -5.21 -1.28 -11.16
C ARG A 9 -5.26 0.24 -11.35
N ILE A 10 -5.83 0.97 -10.39
CA ILE A 10 -5.96 2.43 -10.48
C ILE A 10 -4.57 3.06 -10.59
N MET A 11 -3.65 2.68 -9.69
CA MET A 11 -2.27 3.15 -9.75
C MET A 11 -1.53 2.60 -10.97
N ARG A 12 -1.68 1.29 -11.25
CA ARG A 12 -1.00 0.62 -12.38
C ARG A 12 -1.34 1.27 -13.73
N ARG A 13 -2.56 1.74 -13.94
CA ARG A 13 -2.97 2.42 -15.19
C ARG A 13 -2.29 3.78 -15.39
N GLU A 14 -1.86 4.45 -14.33
CA GLU A 14 -1.19 5.74 -14.41
C GLU A 14 0.34 5.60 -14.60
N THR A 15 0.93 4.42 -14.40
CA THR A 15 2.40 4.25 -14.39
C THR A 15 3.05 4.61 -15.72
N THR A 16 2.47 4.19 -16.85
CA THR A 16 3.01 4.51 -18.18
C THR A 16 3.05 6.02 -18.41
N LEU A 17 1.96 6.73 -18.07
CA LEU A 17 1.94 8.18 -18.19
C LEU A 17 2.93 8.84 -17.22
N LEU A 18 3.00 8.36 -15.98
CA LEU A 18 3.94 8.88 -14.98
C LEU A 18 5.39 8.69 -15.40
N GLN A 19 5.74 7.56 -16.02
CA GLN A 19 7.07 7.31 -16.57
C GLN A 19 7.40 8.31 -17.68
N THR A 20 6.47 8.54 -18.61
CA THR A 20 6.63 9.56 -19.66
C THR A 20 6.83 10.95 -19.07
N ARG A 21 5.98 11.36 -18.11
CA ARG A 21 6.07 12.68 -17.45
C ARG A 21 7.35 12.85 -16.64
N LEU A 22 7.81 11.79 -15.98
CA LEU A 22 9.07 11.80 -15.24
C LEU A 22 10.27 11.97 -16.17
N ASN A 23 10.26 11.30 -17.33
CA ASN A 23 11.29 11.48 -18.34
C ASN A 23 11.27 12.90 -18.92
N GLU A 24 10.09 13.47 -19.19
CA GLU A 24 9.96 14.88 -19.60
C GLU A 24 10.50 15.85 -18.54
N LEU A 25 10.23 15.60 -17.26
CA LEU A 25 10.76 16.43 -16.16
C LEU A 25 12.28 16.34 -16.05
N ARG A 26 12.85 15.13 -16.13
CA ARG A 26 14.31 14.93 -16.13
C ARG A 26 14.98 15.63 -17.31
N GLU A 27 14.36 15.60 -18.48
CA GLU A 27 14.90 16.30 -19.64
C GLU A 27 14.84 17.83 -19.46
N ARG A 28 13.77 18.36 -18.87
CA ARG A 28 13.68 19.79 -18.53
C ARG A 28 14.71 20.21 -17.48
N GLU A 29 14.97 19.36 -16.49
CA GLU A 29 16.00 19.57 -15.47
C GLU A 29 17.40 19.68 -16.10
N ARG A 30 17.73 18.79 -17.05
CA ARG A 30 19.01 18.82 -17.77
C ARG A 30 19.20 20.07 -18.63
N ARG A 31 18.12 20.68 -19.10
CA ARG A 31 18.12 21.86 -19.98
C ARG A 31 17.98 23.19 -19.24
N LEU A 32 18.02 23.20 -17.91
CA LEU A 32 17.88 24.43 -17.10
C LEU A 32 18.97 25.47 -17.40
N ASP A 33 20.16 25.01 -17.81
CA ASP A 33 21.31 25.86 -18.13
C ASP A 33 21.46 26.18 -19.64
N ASP A 34 20.58 25.61 -20.49
CA ASP A 34 20.57 25.88 -21.93
C ASP A 34 19.90 27.24 -22.24
N VAL A 35 20.08 27.73 -23.48
CA VAL A 35 19.33 28.89 -24.00
C VAL A 35 17.82 28.72 -23.87
N LEU A 36 17.10 29.84 -23.73
CA LEU A 36 15.66 29.87 -23.81
C LEU A 36 15.19 29.59 -25.25
N LEU A 37 14.44 28.51 -25.42
CA LEU A 37 13.84 28.19 -26.72
C LEU A 37 12.51 28.94 -26.86
N VAL A 38 12.42 29.83 -27.84
CA VAL A 38 11.27 30.71 -28.04
C VAL A 38 10.61 30.40 -29.38
N ALA A 39 9.39 29.87 -29.36
CA ALA A 39 8.67 29.51 -30.58
C ALA A 39 7.75 30.63 -31.05
N LEU A 40 7.84 31.01 -32.33
CA LEU A 40 6.89 31.89 -33.02
C LEU A 40 5.73 31.01 -33.52
N VAL A 41 4.54 31.15 -32.94
CA VAL A 41 3.39 30.28 -33.24
C VAL A 41 2.20 31.12 -33.69
N GLY A 42 1.49 30.70 -34.73
CA GLY A 42 0.35 31.43 -35.28
C GLY A 42 -0.04 30.96 -36.69
N GLY A 43 -1.24 31.34 -37.12
CA GLY A 43 -1.80 30.93 -38.41
C GLY A 43 -1.03 31.44 -39.63
N SER A 44 -1.49 31.04 -40.82
CA SER A 44 -0.88 31.40 -42.08
C SER A 44 -1.09 32.88 -42.40
N GLY A 45 -0.03 33.55 -42.85
CA GLY A 45 -0.08 34.96 -43.24
C GLY A 45 -0.09 35.97 -42.09
N VAL A 46 -0.02 35.52 -40.84
CA VAL A 46 0.07 36.40 -39.65
C VAL A 46 1.48 36.97 -39.45
N GLY A 47 2.41 36.84 -40.40
CA GLY A 47 3.70 37.53 -40.35
C GLY A 47 4.76 36.99 -39.37
N LYS A 48 4.72 35.70 -39.01
CA LYS A 48 5.75 35.05 -38.15
C LYS A 48 7.16 35.17 -38.72
N SER A 49 7.37 34.71 -39.95
CA SER A 49 8.67 34.77 -40.63
C SER A 49 9.13 36.21 -40.88
N THR A 50 8.19 37.13 -41.15
CA THR A 50 8.48 38.58 -41.24
C THR A 50 8.93 39.14 -39.90
N LEU A 51 8.31 38.74 -38.79
CA LEU A 51 8.74 39.12 -37.44
C LEU A 51 10.15 38.58 -37.15
N LEU A 52 10.43 37.33 -37.49
CA LEU A 52 11.78 36.75 -37.33
C LEU A 52 12.82 37.54 -38.12
N ASN A 53 12.55 37.86 -39.39
CA ASN A 53 13.43 38.65 -40.23
C ASN A 53 13.64 40.08 -39.68
N ALA A 54 12.58 40.71 -39.17
CA ALA A 54 12.66 42.02 -38.53
C ALA A 54 13.52 41.97 -37.25
N LEU A 55 13.43 40.91 -36.45
CA LEU A 55 14.25 40.72 -35.25
C LEU A 55 15.71 40.46 -35.61
N ALA A 56 15.98 39.65 -36.64
CA ALA A 56 17.32 39.38 -37.13
C ALA A 56 17.97 40.57 -37.86
N GLY A 57 17.16 41.49 -38.40
CA GLY A 57 17.62 42.57 -39.26
C GLY A 57 18.15 42.10 -40.61
N ASP A 58 17.84 40.87 -41.01
CA ASP A 58 18.29 40.23 -42.25
C ASP A 58 17.24 39.21 -42.73
N GLN A 59 17.26 38.86 -44.02
CA GLN A 59 16.34 37.90 -44.61
C GLN A 59 16.80 36.46 -44.32
N ILE A 60 16.32 35.89 -43.22
CA ILE A 60 16.73 34.55 -42.75
C ILE A 60 15.67 33.48 -42.92
N ALA A 61 14.39 33.87 -42.93
CA ALA A 61 13.25 33.01 -43.21
C ALA A 61 12.56 33.44 -44.51
N GLU A 62 12.08 32.45 -45.28
CA GLU A 62 11.38 32.71 -46.53
C GLU A 62 9.99 33.33 -46.26
N THR A 63 9.66 34.39 -46.99
CA THR A 63 8.35 35.05 -46.94
C THR A 63 7.76 35.01 -48.35
N SER A 64 6.65 34.31 -48.54
CA SER A 64 5.99 34.10 -49.84
C SER A 64 4.52 34.51 -49.77
N GLU A 65 3.92 34.90 -50.91
CA GLU A 65 2.46 35.09 -51.02
C GLU A 65 1.72 33.78 -51.35
N MET A 66 2.41 32.77 -51.92
CA MET A 66 1.88 31.43 -52.12
C MET A 66 1.96 30.63 -50.82
N ARG A 67 0.78 30.26 -50.31
CA ARG A 67 0.61 29.55 -49.04
C ARG A 67 0.61 28.03 -49.26
N PRO A 68 1.23 27.22 -48.38
CA PRO A 68 1.98 27.59 -47.16
C PRO A 68 3.45 27.94 -47.46
N CYS A 69 4.02 28.93 -46.76
CA CYS A 69 5.38 29.44 -47.06
C CYS A 69 6.51 28.77 -46.27
N THR A 70 6.25 28.29 -45.06
CA THR A 70 7.29 27.69 -44.19
C THR A 70 7.07 26.18 -44.11
N SER A 71 7.76 25.43 -44.97
CA SER A 71 7.72 23.95 -44.97
C SER A 71 8.66 23.33 -43.93
N ALA A 72 9.69 24.08 -43.50
CA ALA A 72 10.66 23.65 -42.51
C ALA A 72 10.98 24.76 -41.48
N PRO A 73 11.16 24.44 -40.18
CA PRO A 73 11.45 25.44 -39.16
C PRO A 73 12.79 26.17 -39.37
N THR A 74 12.84 27.45 -39.04
CA THR A 74 14.08 28.23 -39.01
C THR A 74 14.43 28.60 -37.56
N VAL A 75 15.65 28.27 -37.12
CA VAL A 75 16.14 28.55 -35.77
C VAL A 75 17.22 29.63 -35.83
N TYR A 76 16.93 30.79 -35.25
CA TYR A 76 17.86 31.90 -35.11
C TYR A 76 18.41 31.93 -33.70
N HIS A 77 19.71 31.68 -33.54
CA HIS A 77 20.33 31.47 -32.24
C HIS A 77 21.72 32.13 -32.16
N PRO A 78 22.19 32.42 -30.94
CA PRO A 78 23.55 32.93 -30.73
C PRO A 78 24.61 31.86 -31.10
N PRO A 79 25.80 32.29 -31.52
CA PRO A 79 26.89 31.37 -31.86
C PRO A 79 27.35 30.57 -30.64
N GLY A 80 27.69 29.29 -30.84
CA GLY A 80 28.29 28.43 -29.80
C GLY A 80 27.33 27.91 -28.72
N MET A 81 26.03 28.21 -28.81
CA MET A 81 25.05 27.74 -27.84
C MET A 81 24.63 26.28 -28.04
N ARG A 82 24.28 25.64 -26.91
CA ARG A 82 23.82 24.26 -26.86
C ARG A 82 22.30 24.24 -26.69
N PHE A 83 21.63 23.51 -27.57
CA PHE A 83 20.22 23.17 -27.48
C PHE A 83 19.98 21.93 -28.36
N ASN A 84 18.98 21.13 -28.02
CA ASN A 84 18.65 19.94 -28.79
C ASN A 84 17.34 20.12 -29.58
N LEU A 85 17.47 20.16 -30.90
CA LEU A 85 16.35 20.14 -31.85
C LEU A 85 16.59 19.10 -32.96
N SER A 86 17.44 18.09 -32.72
CA SER A 86 17.88 17.11 -33.73
C SER A 86 16.73 16.33 -34.36
N ASP A 87 15.63 16.20 -33.64
CA ASP A 87 14.50 15.38 -34.03
C ASP A 87 13.54 16.12 -34.97
N LEU A 88 13.75 17.43 -35.21
CA LEU A 88 12.94 18.21 -36.13
C LEU A 88 13.46 18.06 -37.58
N PRO A 89 12.62 17.65 -38.53
CA PRO A 89 13.05 17.46 -39.92
C PRO A 89 13.28 18.81 -40.62
N GLY A 90 14.40 18.90 -41.37
CA GLY A 90 14.65 20.00 -42.30
C GLY A 90 15.00 21.36 -41.66
N VAL A 91 15.31 21.39 -40.36
CA VAL A 91 15.55 22.64 -39.64
C VAL A 91 16.72 23.43 -40.21
N ARG A 92 16.48 24.71 -40.48
CA ARG A 92 17.51 25.67 -40.89
C ARG A 92 18.08 26.37 -39.65
N HIS A 93 19.37 26.20 -39.38
CA HIS A 93 20.05 26.86 -38.26
C HIS A 93 20.77 28.14 -38.72
N VAL A 94 20.58 29.24 -37.98
CA VAL A 94 21.21 30.54 -38.24
C VAL A 94 21.88 31.04 -36.95
N GLY A 95 23.16 30.69 -36.78
CA GLY A 95 23.95 30.89 -35.55
C GLY A 95 24.62 32.26 -35.40
N ARG A 96 23.90 33.35 -35.69
CA ARG A 96 24.43 34.73 -35.66
C ARG A 96 23.53 35.72 -34.91
N SER A 97 22.75 35.22 -33.96
CA SER A 97 21.87 36.06 -33.15
C SER A 97 22.65 36.90 -32.15
N ALA A 98 22.24 38.16 -32.00
CA ALA A 98 22.69 39.06 -30.93
C ALA A 98 21.93 38.81 -29.61
N LEU A 99 20.89 37.96 -29.61
CA LEU A 99 20.17 37.56 -28.41
C LEU A 99 20.95 36.47 -27.68
N GLU A 100 21.77 36.86 -26.71
CA GLU A 100 22.76 35.97 -26.07
C GLU A 100 22.16 34.74 -25.38
N GLN A 101 20.94 34.83 -24.84
CA GLN A 101 20.30 33.76 -24.06
C GLN A 101 19.07 33.14 -24.74
N ILE A 102 18.79 33.47 -26.00
CA ILE A 102 17.55 33.07 -26.70
C ILE A 102 17.84 32.43 -28.04
N ALA A 103 17.17 31.32 -28.34
CA ALA A 103 16.99 30.84 -29.70
C ALA A 103 15.55 31.02 -30.15
N LEU A 104 15.32 31.82 -31.19
CA LEU A 104 14.02 32.01 -31.81
C LEU A 104 13.77 30.90 -32.83
N ILE A 105 12.59 30.30 -32.82
CA ILE A 105 12.17 29.23 -33.72
C ILE A 105 10.95 29.72 -34.51
N ASP A 106 11.11 29.94 -35.80
CA ASP A 106 9.97 30.17 -36.70
C ASP A 106 9.34 28.83 -37.07
N THR A 107 8.07 28.64 -36.69
CA THR A 107 7.35 27.40 -36.94
C THR A 107 6.53 27.46 -38.23
N PRO A 108 6.22 26.30 -38.84
CA PRO A 108 5.18 26.23 -39.86
C PRO A 108 3.84 26.82 -39.38
N ASP A 109 2.98 27.17 -40.32
CA ASP A 109 1.65 27.69 -40.05
C ASP A 109 0.80 26.67 -39.24
N SER A 110 0.22 27.11 -38.12
CA SER A 110 -0.58 26.23 -37.24
C SER A 110 -1.97 25.89 -37.79
N ASP A 111 -2.50 26.70 -38.72
CA ASP A 111 -3.82 26.54 -39.37
C ASP A 111 -3.78 25.67 -40.65
N THR A 112 -2.66 25.01 -40.92
CA THR A 112 -2.53 24.14 -42.09
C THR A 112 -3.21 22.79 -41.93
N ILE A 113 -3.85 22.33 -43.01
CA ILE A 113 -4.40 20.97 -43.12
C ILE A 113 -3.30 19.90 -43.31
N VAL A 114 -2.06 20.32 -43.56
CA VAL A 114 -0.92 19.43 -43.78
C VAL A 114 -0.48 18.83 -42.45
N LYS A 115 -0.78 17.54 -42.24
CA LYS A 115 -0.44 16.79 -41.01
C LYS A 115 1.03 16.90 -40.59
N VAL A 116 1.94 16.94 -41.57
CA VAL A 116 3.39 17.04 -41.33
C VAL A 116 3.75 18.35 -40.63
N HIS A 117 3.24 19.49 -41.12
CA HIS A 117 3.50 20.80 -40.51
C HIS A 117 2.92 20.88 -39.10
N ARG A 118 1.72 20.34 -38.88
CA ARG A 118 1.13 20.27 -37.54
C ARG A 118 2.00 19.47 -36.57
N ALA A 119 2.51 18.31 -36.99
CA ALA A 119 3.40 17.49 -36.16
C ALA A 119 4.71 18.22 -35.81
N ILE A 120 5.27 18.98 -36.76
CA ILE A 120 6.45 19.82 -36.53
C ILE A 120 6.15 20.90 -35.47
N VAL A 121 5.02 21.61 -35.58
CA VAL A 121 4.61 22.61 -34.58
C VAL A 121 4.43 21.97 -33.21
N GLU A 122 3.76 20.81 -33.13
CA GLU A 122 3.58 20.07 -31.87
C GLU A 122 4.92 19.66 -31.24
N GLN A 123 5.91 19.28 -32.06
CA GLN A 123 7.25 18.93 -31.58
C GLN A 123 8.03 20.16 -31.10
N VAL A 124 7.99 21.28 -31.83
CA VAL A 124 8.56 22.55 -31.36
C VAL A 124 7.93 22.97 -30.04
N LEU A 125 6.61 22.85 -29.91
CA LEU A 125 5.87 23.22 -28.68
C LEU A 125 6.27 22.36 -27.47
N LYS A 126 6.62 21.09 -27.67
CA LYS A 126 7.16 20.22 -26.62
C LYS A 126 8.51 20.72 -26.13
N GLU A 127 9.37 21.17 -27.04
CA GLU A 127 10.74 21.59 -26.72
C GLU A 127 10.88 23.04 -26.29
N CYS A 128 9.98 23.93 -26.71
CA CYS A 128 10.06 25.36 -26.41
C CYS A 128 9.82 25.67 -24.92
N ASP A 129 10.40 26.78 -24.47
CA ASP A 129 10.24 27.31 -23.11
C ASP A 129 9.27 28.50 -23.08
N LEU A 130 9.24 29.30 -24.14
CA LEU A 130 8.39 30.48 -24.28
C LEU A 130 7.71 30.47 -25.65
N ILE A 131 6.46 30.88 -25.71
CA ILE A 131 5.71 30.99 -26.96
C ILE A 131 5.46 32.47 -27.25
N LEU A 132 5.95 32.96 -28.39
CA LEU A 132 5.49 34.21 -28.98
C LEU A 132 4.29 33.90 -29.89
N LEU A 133 3.10 34.09 -29.34
CA LEU A 133 1.85 33.88 -30.05
C LEU A 133 1.62 35.05 -31.00
N CYS A 134 1.85 34.81 -32.28
CA CYS A 134 1.75 35.77 -33.36
C CYS A 134 0.36 35.73 -34.00
N ALA A 135 -0.28 36.89 -34.11
CA ALA A 135 -1.53 37.03 -34.85
C ALA A 135 -1.66 38.42 -35.50
N ASP A 136 -2.65 38.56 -36.37
CA ASP A 136 -3.14 39.86 -36.82
C ASP A 136 -4.55 40.13 -36.23
N GLY A 137 -5.13 41.28 -36.57
CA GLY A 137 -6.45 41.68 -36.07
C GLY A 137 -7.61 40.78 -36.49
N GLU A 138 -7.41 39.85 -37.44
CA GLU A 138 -8.45 38.94 -37.93
C GLU A 138 -8.29 37.51 -37.39
N LYS A 139 -7.04 37.05 -37.24
CA LYS A 139 -6.69 35.65 -36.91
C LYS A 139 -6.30 35.42 -35.45
N TYR A 140 -6.39 36.42 -34.58
CA TYR A 140 -6.04 36.27 -33.16
C TYR A 140 -6.91 35.28 -32.37
N LEU A 141 -8.05 34.83 -32.92
CA LEU A 141 -8.94 33.83 -32.32
C LEU A 141 -9.01 32.50 -33.10
N ASP A 142 -8.05 32.21 -33.95
CA ASP A 142 -8.05 30.99 -34.76
C ASP A 142 -7.96 29.69 -33.92
N GLU A 143 -9.00 28.84 -34.00
CA GLU A 143 -9.12 27.60 -33.23
C GLU A 143 -8.09 26.54 -33.62
N ALA A 144 -7.62 26.53 -34.87
CA ALA A 144 -6.59 25.59 -35.29
C ALA A 144 -5.30 25.81 -34.48
N THR A 145 -4.94 27.06 -34.24
CA THR A 145 -3.85 27.46 -33.35
C THR A 145 -4.15 27.13 -31.89
N TRP A 146 -5.36 27.41 -31.40
CA TRP A 146 -5.73 27.15 -29.99
C TRP A 146 -5.68 25.68 -29.59
N SER A 147 -6.13 24.80 -30.49
CA SER A 147 -6.12 23.36 -30.26
C SER A 147 -4.74 22.79 -29.91
N LEU A 148 -3.67 23.42 -30.42
CA LEU A 148 -2.27 23.05 -30.17
C LEU A 148 -1.76 23.54 -28.81
N LEU A 149 -2.34 24.64 -28.30
CA LEU A 149 -1.90 25.31 -27.09
C LEU A 149 -2.62 24.80 -25.84
N TYR A 150 -3.84 24.25 -25.96
CA TYR A 150 -4.59 23.71 -24.82
C TYR A 150 -3.83 22.68 -23.97
N PRO A 151 -3.08 21.73 -24.56
CA PRO A 151 -2.26 20.81 -23.77
C PRO A 151 -1.24 21.53 -22.88
N LEU A 152 -0.75 22.70 -23.29
CA LEU A 152 0.34 23.48 -22.67
C LEU A 152 -0.12 24.45 -21.59
N ARG A 153 -1.43 24.59 -21.34
CA ARG A 153 -1.98 25.44 -20.27
C ARG A 153 -1.29 25.13 -18.93
N GLY A 154 -0.79 26.19 -18.29
CA GLY A 154 -0.07 26.13 -17.02
C GLY A 154 1.35 25.55 -17.10
N MET A 155 1.87 25.23 -18.29
CA MET A 155 3.20 24.59 -18.45
C MET A 155 4.18 25.41 -19.31
N ARG A 156 3.72 26.50 -19.92
CA ARG A 156 4.49 27.38 -20.81
C ARG A 156 4.12 28.82 -20.56
N ALA A 157 5.13 29.68 -20.47
CA ALA A 157 4.94 31.12 -20.55
C ALA A 157 4.58 31.52 -21.99
N MET A 158 3.79 32.59 -22.14
CA MET A 158 3.34 33.09 -23.43
C MET A 158 3.43 34.60 -23.50
N VAL A 159 3.77 35.12 -24.67
CA VAL A 159 3.74 36.54 -25.01
C VAL A 159 2.94 36.69 -26.29
N CYS A 160 2.01 37.62 -26.31
CA CYS A 160 1.20 37.90 -27.50
C CYS A 160 1.87 38.97 -28.35
N VAL A 161 1.92 38.75 -29.67
CA VAL A 161 2.45 39.71 -30.63
C VAL A 161 1.43 39.91 -31.74
N GLU A 162 0.83 41.10 -31.79
CA GLU A 162 0.07 41.54 -32.96
C GLU A 162 1.07 42.05 -34.00
N THR A 163 1.31 41.27 -35.06
CA THR A 163 2.46 41.44 -35.97
C THR A 163 2.23 42.43 -37.12
N ARG A 164 0.96 42.72 -37.42
CA ARG A 164 0.51 43.51 -38.57
C ARG A 164 -0.31 44.74 -38.14
N ALA A 165 0.14 45.42 -37.10
CA ALA A 165 -0.53 46.64 -36.63
C ALA A 165 -0.47 47.75 -37.70
N MET A 166 -1.63 48.31 -38.03
CA MET A 166 -1.77 49.37 -39.06
C MET A 166 -2.41 50.67 -38.53
N ARG A 167 -3.13 50.62 -37.41
CA ARG A 167 -3.87 51.76 -36.82
C ARG A 167 -3.55 51.88 -35.34
N ALA A 168 -3.92 52.93 -34.62
CA ALA A 168 -3.68 53.01 -33.17
C ALA A 168 -4.70 52.25 -32.30
N ASP A 169 -5.69 51.56 -32.90
CA ASP A 169 -6.77 50.87 -32.17
C ASP A 169 -6.25 49.70 -31.31
N THR A 170 -6.73 49.60 -30.08
CA THR A 170 -6.35 48.58 -29.08
C THR A 170 -7.47 47.57 -28.80
N ALA A 171 -8.61 47.62 -29.49
CA ALA A 171 -9.74 46.71 -29.25
C ALA A 171 -9.34 45.22 -29.31
N VAL A 172 -8.41 44.86 -30.20
CA VAL A 172 -7.88 43.49 -30.33
C VAL A 172 -7.13 43.07 -29.06
N ARG A 173 -6.30 43.95 -28.48
CA ARG A 173 -5.52 43.66 -27.28
C ARG A 173 -6.41 43.23 -26.12
N ASP A 174 -7.39 44.06 -25.79
CA ASP A 174 -8.23 43.85 -24.61
C ASP A 174 -9.07 42.57 -24.76
N HIS A 175 -9.65 42.38 -25.95
CA HIS A 175 -10.41 41.18 -26.25
C HIS A 175 -9.55 39.92 -26.21
N TRP A 176 -8.35 39.96 -26.79
CA TRP A 176 -7.46 38.79 -26.86
C TRP A 176 -6.95 38.38 -25.48
N LEU A 177 -6.50 39.34 -24.66
CA LEU A 177 -6.02 39.08 -23.31
C LEU A 177 -7.14 38.58 -22.40
N MET A 178 -8.35 39.12 -22.53
CA MET A 178 -9.54 38.62 -21.82
C MET A 178 -9.83 37.17 -22.20
N TYR A 179 -9.89 36.87 -23.50
CA TYR A 179 -10.15 35.53 -24.01
C TYR A 179 -9.11 34.51 -23.53
N LEU A 180 -7.82 34.85 -23.61
CA LEU A 180 -6.72 34.00 -23.15
C LEU A 180 -6.79 33.70 -21.65
N ARG A 181 -7.14 34.72 -20.85
CA ARG A 181 -7.31 34.58 -19.40
C ARG A 181 -8.50 33.66 -19.06
N ASP A 182 -9.63 33.80 -19.76
CA ASP A 182 -10.79 32.90 -19.63
C ASP A 182 -10.41 31.44 -19.94
N LYS A 183 -9.53 31.22 -20.93
CA LYS A 183 -9.01 29.89 -21.25
C LYS A 183 -7.90 29.37 -20.34
N GLY A 184 -7.51 30.14 -19.31
CA GLY A 184 -6.50 29.74 -18.33
C GLY A 184 -5.06 29.82 -18.84
N PHE A 185 -4.79 30.65 -19.85
CA PHE A 185 -3.43 30.96 -20.29
C PHE A 185 -2.86 32.14 -19.50
N ARG A 186 -1.58 32.02 -19.13
CA ARG A 186 -0.81 33.08 -18.50
C ARG A 186 -0.02 33.81 -19.57
N ILE A 187 -0.37 35.09 -19.78
CA ILE A 187 0.29 35.96 -20.75
C ILE A 187 1.20 36.92 -19.99
N GLU A 188 2.50 36.87 -20.28
CA GLU A 188 3.51 37.68 -19.63
C GLU A 188 3.50 39.12 -20.16
N GLN A 189 3.41 39.27 -21.48
CA GLN A 189 3.42 40.56 -22.16
C GLN A 189 2.59 40.52 -23.44
N TYR A 190 2.19 41.70 -23.89
CA TYR A 190 1.54 41.92 -25.17
C TYR A 190 2.28 43.04 -25.91
N PHE A 191 2.65 42.79 -27.16
CA PHE A 191 3.29 43.76 -28.03
C PHE A 191 2.51 43.92 -29.31
N ARG A 192 2.34 45.16 -29.72
CA ARG A 192 1.72 45.50 -30.99
C ARG A 192 2.77 46.07 -31.92
N VAL A 193 3.02 45.42 -33.05
CA VAL A 193 4.15 45.75 -33.93
C VAL A 193 3.72 45.80 -35.38
N ASN A 194 4.46 46.57 -36.19
CA ASN A 194 4.45 46.41 -37.64
C ASN A 194 5.78 45.78 -38.07
N ALA A 195 5.81 44.45 -38.11
CA ALA A 195 7.03 43.69 -38.40
C ALA A 195 7.58 44.02 -39.80
N LEU A 196 6.72 44.16 -40.80
CA LEU A 196 7.11 44.45 -42.18
C LEU A 196 7.78 45.83 -42.30
N ARG A 197 7.21 46.86 -41.66
CA ARG A 197 7.77 48.21 -41.67
C ARG A 197 9.13 48.26 -41.00
N THR A 198 9.25 47.59 -39.85
CA THR A 198 10.54 47.50 -39.13
C THR A 198 11.59 46.76 -39.98
N PHE A 199 11.20 45.66 -40.62
CA PHE A 199 12.10 44.91 -41.50
C PHE A 199 12.58 45.77 -42.69
N ASN A 200 11.66 46.44 -43.39
CA ASN A 200 11.98 47.34 -44.50
C ASN A 200 12.93 48.47 -44.07
N ARG A 201 12.74 49.04 -42.87
CA ARG A 201 13.66 50.06 -42.34
C ARG A 201 15.05 49.47 -42.06
N LYS A 202 15.14 48.31 -41.41
CA LYS A 202 16.43 47.66 -41.11
C LYS A 202 17.20 47.28 -42.38
N LEU A 203 16.50 46.98 -43.48
CA LEU A 203 17.10 46.77 -44.81
C LEU A 203 17.42 48.06 -45.58
N GLY A 204 17.07 49.24 -45.06
CA GLY A 204 17.26 50.52 -45.75
C GLY A 204 16.27 50.80 -46.89
N LEU A 205 15.17 50.04 -46.97
CA LEU A 205 14.13 50.18 -48.00
C LEU A 205 13.08 51.26 -47.66
N SER A 206 13.04 51.73 -46.41
CA SER A 206 12.14 52.81 -45.98
C SER A 206 12.83 53.77 -45.01
N ASN A 207 12.65 55.07 -45.24
CA ASN A 207 13.21 56.13 -44.39
C ASN A 207 12.22 56.55 -43.30
N GLY A 208 12.64 56.46 -42.03
CA GLY A 208 11.88 56.92 -40.85
C GLY A 208 11.34 55.78 -39.97
N ALA A 209 11.39 55.99 -38.65
CA ALA A 209 10.97 55.03 -37.62
C ALA A 209 9.48 55.15 -37.21
N GLY A 210 8.65 55.82 -38.02
CA GLY A 210 7.22 56.00 -37.71
C GLY A 210 6.43 54.70 -37.88
N GLU A 211 5.39 54.49 -37.06
CA GLU A 211 4.42 53.38 -37.14
C GLU A 211 5.01 51.96 -37.01
N GLU A 212 6.14 51.81 -36.30
CA GLU A 212 6.67 50.51 -35.86
C GLU A 212 5.99 50.01 -34.56
N PHE A 213 5.20 50.89 -33.93
CA PHE A 213 4.48 50.65 -32.67
C PHE A 213 5.45 50.19 -31.56
N ASP A 214 5.17 49.06 -30.90
CA ASP A 214 5.92 48.54 -29.77
C ASP A 214 7.15 47.71 -30.17
N PHE A 215 7.60 47.76 -31.43
CA PHE A 215 8.70 46.89 -31.89
C PHE A 215 9.97 47.11 -31.07
N ALA A 216 10.33 48.36 -30.78
CA ALA A 216 11.49 48.68 -29.94
C ALA A 216 11.33 48.13 -28.51
N ALA A 217 10.10 48.08 -27.97
CA ALA A 217 9.82 47.50 -26.66
C ALA A 217 9.92 45.96 -26.68
N LEU A 218 9.45 45.31 -27.76
CA LEU A 218 9.61 43.88 -27.98
C LEU A 218 11.10 43.49 -28.09
N GLU A 219 11.87 44.23 -28.88
CA GLU A 219 13.31 44.00 -29.04
C GLU A 219 14.04 44.17 -27.70
N LYS A 220 13.75 45.27 -26.98
CA LYS A 220 14.27 45.50 -25.63
C LYS A 220 13.90 44.35 -24.68
N TYR A 221 12.65 43.88 -24.69
CA TYR A 221 12.19 42.77 -23.87
C TYR A 221 12.99 41.49 -24.15
N LEU A 222 13.20 41.14 -25.42
CA LEU A 222 14.01 39.97 -25.79
C LEU A 222 15.49 40.11 -25.37
N HIS A 223 16.04 41.33 -25.36
CA HIS A 223 17.39 41.60 -24.86
C HIS A 223 17.50 41.59 -23.32
N THR A 224 16.38 41.65 -22.58
CA THR A 224 16.42 41.63 -21.11
C THR A 224 16.66 40.24 -20.51
N PHE A 225 16.58 39.18 -21.32
CA PHE A 225 16.78 37.82 -20.84
C PHE A 225 18.25 37.54 -20.54
N ASP A 226 18.58 37.54 -19.25
CA ASP A 226 19.83 36.99 -18.71
C ASP A 226 19.64 35.52 -18.28
N ARG A 227 20.72 34.89 -17.79
CA ARG A 227 20.69 33.51 -17.31
C ARG A 227 19.68 33.30 -16.17
N GLU A 228 19.55 34.25 -15.25
CA GLU A 228 18.63 34.13 -14.11
C GLU A 228 17.16 34.14 -14.58
N HIS A 229 16.82 35.02 -15.51
CA HIS A 229 15.51 35.08 -16.15
C HIS A 229 15.19 33.79 -16.90
N VAL A 230 16.14 33.25 -17.66
CA VAL A 230 15.97 31.99 -18.40
C VAL A 230 15.75 30.82 -17.44
N THR A 231 16.62 30.64 -16.44
CA THR A 231 16.47 29.57 -15.45
C THR A 231 15.11 29.68 -14.75
N ARG A 232 14.68 30.88 -14.35
CA ARG A 232 13.37 31.08 -13.71
C ARG A 232 12.20 30.64 -14.60
N ILE A 233 12.21 30.96 -15.90
CA ILE A 233 11.15 30.50 -16.82
C ILE A 233 11.19 28.98 -16.97
N LYS A 234 12.37 28.39 -17.19
CA LYS A 234 12.49 26.93 -17.35
C LYS A 234 12.07 26.18 -16.09
N THR A 235 12.47 26.66 -14.92
CA THR A 235 12.04 26.12 -13.62
C THR A 235 10.53 26.26 -13.44
N SER A 236 9.93 27.42 -13.76
CA SER A 236 8.47 27.61 -13.71
C SER A 236 7.73 26.64 -14.64
N ASN A 237 8.27 26.40 -15.84
CA ASN A 237 7.70 25.45 -16.78
C ASN A 237 7.77 24.01 -16.27
N ALA A 238 8.89 23.62 -15.66
CA ALA A 238 9.05 22.30 -15.02
C ALA A 238 8.07 22.13 -13.85
N TRP A 239 7.94 23.15 -13.00
CA TRP A 239 6.93 23.18 -11.93
C TRP A 239 5.51 23.04 -12.46
N GLY A 240 5.15 23.74 -13.53
CA GLY A 240 3.84 23.62 -14.16
C GLY A 240 3.51 22.19 -14.62
N LEU A 241 4.50 21.48 -15.20
CA LEU A 241 4.35 20.07 -15.59
C LEU A 241 4.21 19.15 -14.36
N LEU A 242 5.04 19.38 -13.32
CA LEU A 242 4.99 18.61 -12.09
C LEU A 242 3.65 18.78 -11.37
N ALA A 243 3.21 20.02 -11.16
CA ALA A 243 1.93 20.35 -10.53
C ALA A 243 0.75 19.73 -11.28
N LYS A 244 0.72 19.84 -12.62
CA LYS A 244 -0.32 19.22 -13.45
C LYS A 244 -0.33 17.70 -13.33
N THR A 245 0.85 17.07 -13.28
CA THR A 245 1.00 15.62 -13.13
C THR A 245 0.54 15.14 -11.75
N VAL A 246 0.94 15.84 -10.69
CA VAL A 246 0.56 15.52 -9.32
C VAL A 246 -0.94 15.73 -9.08
N ASN A 247 -1.50 16.86 -9.51
CA ASN A 247 -2.93 17.13 -9.37
C ASN A 247 -3.78 16.08 -10.09
N ARG A 248 -3.39 15.68 -11.30
CA ARG A 248 -4.06 14.59 -12.02
C ARG A 248 -3.96 13.27 -11.24
N LEU A 249 -2.77 12.93 -10.74
CA LEU A 249 -2.59 11.68 -10.01
C LEU A 249 -3.39 11.68 -8.70
N HIS A 250 -3.39 12.81 -7.98
CA HIS A 250 -4.20 13.00 -6.78
C HIS A 250 -5.69 12.77 -7.06
N GLU A 251 -6.26 13.46 -8.06
CA GLU A 251 -7.68 13.30 -8.42
C GLU A 251 -8.04 11.86 -8.81
N ARG A 252 -7.11 11.14 -9.47
CA ARG A 252 -7.29 9.74 -9.85
C ARG A 252 -7.24 8.81 -8.64
N LEU A 253 -6.31 9.01 -7.72
CA LEU A 253 -6.16 8.18 -6.52
C LEU A 253 -7.21 8.48 -5.45
N GLU A 254 -7.64 9.74 -5.33
CA GLU A 254 -8.70 10.18 -4.42
C GLU A 254 -10.05 9.52 -4.75
N LYS A 255 -10.38 9.41 -6.04
CA LYS A 255 -11.55 8.62 -6.50
C LYS A 255 -11.48 7.15 -6.09
N GLY A 256 -10.26 6.64 -5.89
CA GLY A 256 -10.01 5.28 -5.39
C GLY A 256 -9.96 5.17 -3.87
N ALA A 257 -9.91 6.27 -3.11
CA ALA A 257 -9.67 6.24 -1.67
C ALA A 257 -10.87 5.72 -0.87
N ALA A 258 -12.08 6.20 -1.16
CA ALA A 258 -13.28 5.78 -0.41
C ALA A 258 -13.52 4.25 -0.46
N PRO A 259 -13.39 3.56 -1.61
CA PRO A 259 -13.42 2.09 -1.65
C PRO A 259 -12.35 1.41 -0.80
N LEU A 260 -11.17 2.02 -0.61
CA LEU A 260 -10.11 1.45 0.23
C LEU A 260 -10.47 1.54 1.72
N ASP A 261 -11.05 2.66 2.17
CA ASP A 261 -11.51 2.83 3.55
C ASP A 261 -12.63 1.83 3.89
N GLU A 262 -13.60 1.67 2.97
CA GLU A 262 -14.68 0.70 3.11
C GLU A 262 -14.14 -0.75 3.16
N LEU A 263 -13.14 -1.05 2.33
CA LEU A 263 -12.48 -2.34 2.30
C LEU A 263 -11.71 -2.60 3.60
N GLN A 264 -11.02 -1.60 4.16
CA GLN A 264 -10.30 -1.72 5.44
C GLN A 264 -11.27 -2.02 6.58
N ALA A 265 -12.39 -1.29 6.62
CA ALA A 265 -13.44 -1.51 7.60
C ALA A 265 -14.07 -2.91 7.45
N ALA A 266 -14.30 -3.36 6.21
CA ALA A 266 -14.82 -4.71 5.94
C ALA A 266 -13.83 -5.80 6.41
N LEU A 267 -12.55 -5.65 6.09
CA LEU A 267 -11.50 -6.58 6.47
C LEU A 267 -11.41 -6.68 8.00
N ASN A 268 -11.38 -5.55 8.71
CA ASN A 268 -11.36 -5.52 10.17
C ASN A 268 -12.60 -6.21 10.77
N ARG A 269 -13.80 -5.98 10.21
CA ARG A 269 -15.02 -6.66 10.66
C ARG A 269 -14.96 -8.18 10.45
N GLN A 270 -14.44 -8.63 9.31
CA GLN A 270 -14.35 -10.05 9.02
C GLN A 270 -13.28 -10.78 9.84
N ASP A 271 -12.12 -10.16 10.07
CA ASP A 271 -11.09 -10.68 11.00
C ASP A 271 -11.68 -10.82 12.41
N GLN A 272 -12.45 -9.84 12.88
CA GLN A 272 -13.16 -9.93 14.17
C GLN A 272 -14.23 -11.02 14.20
N ALA A 273 -15.02 -11.17 13.14
CA ALA A 273 -16.02 -12.24 13.03
C ALA A 273 -15.37 -13.62 13.10
N LEU A 274 -14.23 -13.79 12.42
CA LEU A 274 -13.47 -15.04 12.43
C LEU A 274 -12.85 -15.33 13.80
N ILE A 275 -12.33 -14.31 14.50
CA ILE A 275 -11.85 -14.42 15.89
C ILE A 275 -12.99 -14.90 16.81
N GLN A 276 -14.17 -14.29 16.69
CA GLN A 276 -15.33 -14.66 17.52
C GLN A 276 -15.79 -16.10 17.24
N GLU A 277 -15.87 -16.50 15.98
CA GLU A 277 -16.27 -17.87 15.60
C GLU A 277 -15.23 -18.90 16.05
N THR A 278 -13.93 -18.58 15.90
CA THR A 278 -12.84 -19.41 16.40
C THR A 278 -12.93 -19.59 17.92
N LEU A 279 -13.11 -18.49 18.66
CA LEU A 279 -13.29 -18.55 20.11
C LEU A 279 -14.53 -19.35 20.49
N ARG A 280 -15.65 -19.14 19.81
CA ARG A 280 -16.89 -19.89 20.05
C ARG A 280 -16.67 -21.38 19.83
N HIS A 281 -16.03 -21.76 18.73
CA HIS A 281 -15.72 -23.16 18.41
C HIS A 281 -14.93 -23.82 19.54
N PHE A 282 -13.81 -23.22 19.96
CA PHE A 282 -12.96 -23.82 21.00
C PHE A 282 -13.59 -23.77 22.40
N THR A 283 -14.25 -22.67 22.76
CA THR A 283 -14.81 -22.47 24.12
C THR A 283 -16.12 -23.20 24.36
N ALA A 284 -16.93 -23.43 23.32
CA ALA A 284 -18.19 -24.17 23.39
C ALA A 284 -18.04 -25.64 22.95
N GLY A 285 -16.96 -25.99 22.24
CA GLY A 285 -16.66 -27.35 21.82
C GLY A 285 -15.54 -27.97 22.67
N PRO A 286 -14.35 -28.26 22.09
CA PRO A 286 -13.35 -29.13 22.69
C PRO A 286 -12.81 -28.67 24.05
N LEU A 287 -12.79 -27.38 24.36
CA LEU A 287 -12.27 -26.91 25.67
C LEU A 287 -13.38 -26.70 26.71
N ALA A 288 -14.64 -26.88 26.32
CA ALA A 288 -15.79 -26.84 27.22
C ALA A 288 -15.83 -28.08 28.14
N GLU A 289 -15.29 -29.20 27.65
CA GLU A 289 -15.36 -30.48 28.31
C GLU A 289 -14.45 -30.57 29.56
N PRO A 290 -15.00 -30.70 30.78
CA PRO A 290 -14.21 -30.73 32.00
C PRO A 290 -13.23 -31.91 32.06
N HIS A 291 -13.59 -33.03 31.43
CA HIS A 291 -12.84 -34.28 31.53
C HIS A 291 -11.46 -34.19 30.85
N LEU A 292 -11.32 -33.41 29.77
CA LEU A 292 -10.05 -33.20 29.07
C LEU A 292 -9.02 -32.46 29.94
N TRP A 293 -9.47 -31.48 30.74
CA TRP A 293 -8.61 -30.78 31.69
C TRP A 293 -8.18 -31.67 32.85
N VAL A 294 -9.09 -32.54 33.31
CA VAL A 294 -8.79 -33.54 34.35
C VAL A 294 -7.77 -34.55 33.83
N GLN A 295 -7.91 -35.00 32.58
CA GLN A 295 -6.97 -35.92 31.94
C GLN A 295 -5.59 -35.26 31.72
N ALA A 296 -5.55 -34.02 31.22
CA ALA A 296 -4.31 -33.29 31.01
C ALA A 296 -3.56 -33.06 32.33
N LEU A 297 -4.26 -32.66 33.40
CA LEU A 297 -3.65 -32.53 34.72
C LEU A 297 -3.27 -33.89 35.31
N GLY A 298 -4.11 -34.91 35.14
CA GLY A 298 -3.89 -36.28 35.59
C GLY A 298 -2.62 -36.89 35.02
N ARG A 299 -2.34 -36.67 33.72
CA ARG A 299 -1.07 -37.03 33.07
C ARG A 299 0.12 -36.35 33.74
N GLU A 300 0.09 -35.03 33.92
CA GLU A 300 1.18 -34.28 34.59
C GLU A 300 1.37 -34.72 36.06
N VAL A 301 0.30 -35.10 36.76
CA VAL A 301 0.34 -35.66 38.11
C VAL A 301 0.95 -37.06 38.10
N SER A 302 0.54 -37.95 37.20
CA SER A 302 1.04 -39.33 37.09
C SER A 302 2.56 -39.42 36.85
N LEU A 303 3.13 -38.42 36.16
CA LEU A 303 4.57 -38.30 35.91
C LEU A 303 5.36 -37.91 37.18
N ARG A 304 4.71 -37.29 38.16
CA ARG A 304 5.34 -36.71 39.36
C ARG A 304 4.88 -37.31 40.68
N ALA A 305 3.83 -38.13 40.65
CA ALA A 305 3.25 -38.78 41.82
C ALA A 305 4.28 -39.66 42.52
N LYS A 306 4.32 -39.54 43.85
CA LYS A 306 5.17 -40.30 44.77
C LYS A 306 4.29 -40.85 45.90
N GLY A 307 4.80 -41.82 46.66
CA GLY A 307 4.05 -42.39 47.80
C GLY A 307 3.05 -43.48 47.40
N GLY A 308 2.36 -44.05 48.39
CA GLY A 308 1.44 -45.16 48.22
C GLY A 308 0.20 -44.77 47.42
N ILE A 309 -0.46 -43.68 47.82
CA ILE A 309 -1.65 -43.15 47.13
C ILE A 309 -1.31 -42.62 45.73
N GLY A 310 -0.14 -41.98 45.57
CA GLY A 310 0.33 -41.52 44.26
C GLY A 310 0.57 -42.68 43.29
N GLY A 311 1.13 -43.80 43.77
CA GLY A 311 1.29 -45.02 43.00
C GLY A 311 -0.04 -45.65 42.57
N LEU A 312 -1.01 -45.73 43.49
CA LEU A 312 -2.36 -46.22 43.19
C LEU A 312 -3.09 -45.33 42.17
N TYR A 313 -2.96 -44.00 42.32
CA TYR A 313 -3.52 -43.06 41.35
C TYR A 313 -2.93 -43.24 39.95
N LYS A 314 -1.62 -43.49 39.84
CA LYS A 314 -0.96 -43.76 38.56
C LYS A 314 -1.54 -45.01 37.86
N ILE A 315 -1.84 -46.06 38.62
CA ILE A 315 -2.47 -47.28 38.08
C ILE A 315 -3.90 -46.97 37.59
N ILE A 316 -4.67 -46.23 38.37
CA ILE A 316 -6.03 -45.81 37.99
C ILE A 316 -6.00 -44.97 36.71
N GLU A 317 -5.03 -44.06 36.56
CA GLU A 317 -4.92 -43.21 35.37
C GLU A 317 -4.53 -44.02 34.12
N VAL A 318 -3.64 -45.01 34.27
CA VAL A 318 -3.32 -45.96 33.18
C VAL A 318 -4.58 -46.72 32.75
N LEU A 319 -5.37 -47.23 33.70
CA LEU A 319 -6.64 -47.92 33.44
C LEU A 319 -7.70 -47.00 32.79
N ARG A 320 -7.76 -45.72 33.20
CA ARG A 320 -8.65 -44.72 32.56
C ARG A 320 -8.22 -44.35 31.15
N SER A 321 -6.93 -44.44 30.84
CA SER A 321 -6.40 -44.13 29.50
C SER A 321 -6.49 -45.28 28.49
N LEU A 322 -6.79 -46.50 28.94
CA LEU A 322 -6.87 -47.72 28.12
C LEU A 322 -7.94 -47.67 27.00
N PRO A 323 -9.18 -47.21 27.25
CA PRO A 323 -10.22 -47.11 26.22
C PRO A 323 -9.83 -46.23 25.04
N TYR A 324 -9.01 -45.20 25.29
CA TYR A 324 -8.54 -44.24 24.29
C TYR A 324 -7.33 -44.74 23.48
N ARG A 325 -6.61 -45.76 23.95
CA ARG A 325 -5.44 -46.37 23.27
C ARG A 325 -5.81 -47.58 22.40
N MET A 326 -6.95 -48.21 22.67
CA MET A 326 -7.48 -49.35 21.92
C MET A 326 -8.08 -49.07 20.52
N PRO A 327 -8.38 -47.83 20.06
CA PRO A 327 -8.94 -47.60 18.72
C PRO A 327 -8.03 -47.96 17.55
N ALA A 328 -6.74 -48.22 17.77
CA ALA A 328 -5.84 -48.70 16.72
C ALA A 328 -6.16 -50.13 16.23
N LEU A 329 -7.02 -50.88 16.95
CA LEU A 329 -7.35 -52.27 16.65
C LEU A 329 -8.80 -52.50 16.18
N LEU A 330 -9.73 -51.57 16.43
CA LEU A 330 -11.16 -51.72 16.10
C LEU A 330 -11.76 -50.35 15.73
N SER A 331 -11.75 -49.98 14.44
CA SER A 331 -12.37 -48.75 13.95
C SER A 331 -13.82 -49.00 13.49
N PHE A 332 -14.79 -48.64 14.32
CA PHE A 332 -16.16 -48.36 13.86
C PHE A 332 -16.61 -47.02 14.45
N GLY A 333 -17.12 -46.17 13.55
CA GLY A 333 -17.16 -44.70 13.62
C GLY A 333 -17.79 -44.05 14.85
N ASP A 334 -17.32 -42.83 15.13
CA ASP A 334 -18.19 -41.70 15.46
C ASP A 334 -17.51 -40.34 15.21
N GLN A 335 -18.27 -39.35 14.73
CA GLN A 335 -17.80 -37.99 14.43
C GLN A 335 -17.46 -37.22 15.72
N ALA A 336 -18.10 -37.59 16.84
CA ALA A 336 -17.80 -37.08 18.18
C ALA A 336 -16.39 -37.49 18.67
N GLN A 337 -15.95 -38.71 18.33
CA GLN A 337 -14.63 -39.22 18.69
C GLN A 337 -13.49 -38.47 18.00
N HIS A 338 -13.69 -38.02 16.75
CA HIS A 338 -12.68 -37.22 16.03
C HIS A 338 -12.44 -35.85 16.69
N GLN A 339 -13.48 -35.18 17.22
CA GLN A 339 -13.33 -33.90 17.92
C GLN A 339 -12.59 -34.06 19.26
N GLU A 340 -12.84 -35.12 20.02
CA GLU A 340 -12.15 -35.39 21.28
C GLU A 340 -10.66 -35.74 21.08
N ILE A 341 -10.34 -36.52 20.03
CA ILE A 341 -8.95 -36.85 19.67
C ILE A 341 -8.15 -35.58 19.30
N HIS A 342 -8.76 -34.66 18.52
CA HIS A 342 -8.14 -33.37 18.21
C HIS A 342 -7.98 -32.44 19.43
N ALA A 343 -8.91 -32.51 20.39
CA ALA A 343 -8.83 -31.72 21.63
C ALA A 343 -7.70 -32.20 22.56
N GLY A 344 -7.50 -33.53 22.65
CA GLY A 344 -6.39 -34.13 23.38
C GLY A 344 -5.02 -33.74 22.81
N ALA A 345 -4.93 -33.67 21.47
CA ALA A 345 -3.71 -33.26 20.75
C ALA A 345 -3.27 -31.82 21.09
N LEU A 346 -4.21 -30.92 21.45
CA LEU A 346 -3.88 -29.57 21.91
C LEU A 346 -2.99 -29.57 23.17
N PHE A 347 -3.17 -30.55 24.05
CA PHE A 347 -2.41 -30.65 25.30
C PHE A 347 -1.12 -31.48 25.16
N ASP A 348 -1.02 -32.36 24.17
CA ASP A 348 0.12 -33.28 24.04
C ASP A 348 1.34 -32.70 23.32
N GLY A 349 1.22 -31.59 22.58
CA GLY A 349 2.35 -30.82 22.04
C GLY A 349 3.29 -31.53 21.04
N GLN A 350 3.24 -32.87 20.94
CA GLN A 350 4.07 -33.73 20.10
C GLN A 350 3.42 -34.03 18.73
N GLU A 351 2.09 -33.99 18.62
CA GLU A 351 1.37 -34.28 17.36
C GLU A 351 1.30 -33.09 16.39
N TYR A 352 1.70 -31.89 16.80
CA TYR A 352 1.79 -30.73 15.89
C TYR A 352 3.01 -30.76 14.95
N GLY A 353 3.84 -31.82 15.03
CA GLY A 353 5.07 -31.97 14.25
C GLY A 353 4.91 -32.63 12.87
N SER A 354 3.79 -33.28 12.57
CA SER A 354 3.61 -33.98 11.29
C SER A 354 2.51 -33.35 10.43
N GLU A 355 2.92 -32.60 9.40
CA GLU A 355 2.30 -32.24 8.09
C GLU A 355 0.78 -32.04 7.89
N LYS A 356 -0.13 -32.49 8.77
CA LYS A 356 -1.57 -32.34 8.61
C LYS A 356 -2.10 -31.14 9.38
N ARG A 357 -2.08 -30.01 8.68
CA ARG A 357 -2.71 -28.71 9.00
C ARG A 357 -4.24 -28.81 8.99
N VAL A 358 -4.85 -29.70 9.76
CA VAL A 358 -6.30 -29.92 9.70
C VAL A 358 -7.01 -28.91 10.60
N LEU A 359 -7.45 -27.82 10.00
CA LEU A 359 -8.46 -26.94 10.58
C LEU A 359 -9.79 -27.70 10.73
N PRO A 360 -10.57 -27.46 11.80
CA PRO A 360 -11.94 -27.94 11.89
C PRO A 360 -12.77 -27.50 10.68
N GLU A 361 -13.57 -28.39 10.09
CA GLU A 361 -14.38 -28.10 8.89
C GLU A 361 -15.24 -26.84 9.05
N THR A 362 -15.77 -26.60 10.25
CA THR A 362 -16.57 -25.40 10.56
C THR A 362 -15.77 -24.11 10.36
N LEU A 363 -14.50 -24.08 10.80
CA LEU A 363 -13.63 -22.92 10.65
C LEU A 363 -13.13 -22.77 9.22
N THR A 364 -12.85 -23.88 8.54
CA THR A 364 -12.49 -23.89 7.12
C THR A 364 -13.62 -23.32 6.26
N ASN A 365 -14.86 -23.71 6.52
CA ASN A 365 -16.05 -23.21 5.82
C ASN A 365 -16.31 -21.73 6.12
N ALA A 366 -16.17 -21.31 7.39
CA ALA A 366 -16.31 -19.90 7.77
C ALA A 366 -15.25 -19.01 7.09
N TYR A 367 -13.98 -19.44 7.14
CA TYR A 367 -12.87 -18.71 6.51
C TYR A 367 -13.02 -18.63 4.99
N SER A 368 -13.36 -19.74 4.31
CA SER A 368 -13.53 -19.75 2.85
C SER A 368 -14.67 -18.85 2.37
N MET A 369 -15.78 -18.76 3.13
CA MET A 369 -16.89 -17.86 2.84
C MET A 369 -16.47 -16.38 2.97
N LEU A 370 -15.81 -16.02 4.08
CA LEU A 370 -15.32 -14.66 4.31
C LEU A 370 -14.30 -14.25 3.26
N ARG A 371 -13.35 -15.15 2.95
CA ARG A 371 -12.33 -14.95 1.92
C ARG A 371 -12.93 -14.73 0.53
N SER A 372 -13.98 -15.45 0.18
CA SER A 372 -14.70 -15.25 -1.08
C SER A 372 -15.37 -13.87 -1.17
N ASP A 373 -15.95 -13.39 -0.05
CA ASP A 373 -16.50 -12.03 0.02
C ASP A 373 -15.38 -10.96 -0.07
N MET A 374 -14.26 -11.15 0.65
CA MET A 374 -13.11 -10.24 0.56
C MET A 374 -12.56 -10.13 -0.85
N ARG A 375 -12.40 -11.27 -1.53
CA ARG A 375 -11.92 -11.30 -2.91
C ARG A 375 -12.83 -10.49 -3.83
N ARG A 376 -14.16 -10.61 -3.66
CA ARG A 376 -15.12 -9.81 -4.42
C ARG A 376 -14.95 -8.31 -4.16
N ARG A 377 -14.81 -7.92 -2.90
CA ARG A 377 -14.62 -6.51 -2.49
C ARG A 377 -13.30 -5.93 -3.00
N LEU A 378 -12.21 -6.69 -2.94
CA LEU A 378 -10.91 -6.30 -3.51
C LEU A 378 -11.00 -6.03 -5.01
N ILE A 379 -11.67 -6.92 -5.76
CA ILE A 379 -11.89 -6.74 -7.20
C ILE A 379 -12.71 -5.47 -7.47
N GLN A 380 -13.76 -5.22 -6.68
CA GLN A 380 -14.58 -4.00 -6.77
C GLN A 380 -13.76 -2.73 -6.46
N ALA A 381 -12.84 -2.79 -5.49
CA ALA A 381 -11.92 -1.71 -5.15
C ALA A 381 -10.76 -1.52 -6.17
N GLY A 382 -10.72 -2.33 -7.23
CA GLY A 382 -9.77 -2.17 -8.33
C GLY A 382 -8.50 -3.03 -8.21
N PHE A 383 -8.44 -4.00 -7.30
CA PHE A 383 -7.30 -4.91 -7.22
C PHE A 383 -7.42 -6.08 -8.21
N ASP A 384 -6.31 -6.40 -8.87
CA ASP A 384 -6.11 -7.69 -9.53
C ASP A 384 -5.64 -8.71 -8.49
N MET A 385 -6.23 -9.89 -8.46
CA MET A 385 -5.85 -10.92 -7.48
C MET A 385 -4.70 -11.76 -8.04
N PRO A 386 -3.47 -11.65 -7.53
CA PRO A 386 -2.42 -12.60 -7.89
C PRO A 386 -2.78 -14.04 -7.48
N ASP A 387 -2.29 -15.04 -8.20
CA ASP A 387 -2.46 -16.47 -7.85
C ASP A 387 -1.72 -16.87 -6.55
N LEU A 388 -0.98 -15.93 -5.93
CA LEU A 388 -0.16 -16.10 -4.73
C LEU A 388 -0.95 -16.25 -3.41
N PHE A 389 -2.27 -16.09 -3.41
CA PHE A 389 -3.08 -16.28 -2.19
C PHE A 389 -3.23 -17.77 -1.78
N GLN A 390 -2.40 -18.70 -2.25
CA GLN A 390 -2.57 -20.14 -1.99
C GLN A 390 -2.26 -20.57 -0.54
N GLU A 391 -1.60 -19.73 0.25
CA GLU A 391 -1.27 -20.06 1.64
C GLU A 391 -2.43 -19.75 2.59
N ASP A 392 -2.88 -20.75 3.35
CA ASP A 392 -3.86 -20.60 4.45
C ASP A 392 -3.21 -19.88 5.65
N ASP A 393 -3.03 -18.57 5.51
CA ASP A 393 -2.48 -17.67 6.54
C ASP A 393 -3.19 -17.81 7.89
N PHE A 394 -4.51 -18.03 7.84
CA PHE A 394 -5.35 -18.31 8.98
C PHE A 394 -4.95 -19.58 9.73
N ALA A 395 -4.74 -20.69 9.02
CA ALA A 395 -4.39 -21.97 9.64
C ALA A 395 -3.04 -21.88 10.37
N GLU A 396 -2.07 -21.22 9.74
CA GLU A 396 -0.73 -21.05 10.28
C GLU A 396 -0.74 -20.17 11.54
N GLU A 397 -1.38 -19.01 11.46
CA GLU A 397 -1.47 -18.07 12.58
C GLU A 397 -2.27 -18.67 13.75
N LEU A 398 -3.40 -19.33 13.47
CA LEU A 398 -4.19 -20.01 14.48
C LEU A 398 -3.35 -21.06 15.21
N ASN A 399 -2.66 -21.92 14.46
CA ASN A 399 -1.81 -22.97 15.04
C ASN A 399 -0.63 -22.38 15.83
N SER A 400 -0.06 -21.26 15.39
CA SER A 400 0.98 -20.54 16.14
C SER A 400 0.45 -20.05 17.50
N ARG A 401 -0.72 -19.40 17.51
CA ARG A 401 -1.36 -18.88 18.72
C ARG A 401 -1.79 -20.01 19.67
N LEU A 402 -2.38 -21.08 19.14
CA LEU A 402 -2.77 -22.24 19.94
C LEU A 402 -1.57 -22.92 20.59
N ARG A 403 -0.45 -23.10 19.84
CA ARG A 403 0.79 -23.64 20.40
C ARG A 403 1.37 -22.77 21.51
N ALA A 404 1.38 -21.45 21.35
CA ALA A 404 1.84 -20.54 22.38
C ALA A 404 1.01 -20.63 23.67
N VAL A 405 -0.31 -20.78 23.55
CA VAL A 405 -1.22 -20.90 24.70
C VAL A 405 -1.12 -22.28 25.35
N PHE A 406 -1.35 -23.35 24.59
CA PHE A 406 -1.48 -24.70 25.12
C PHE A 406 -0.14 -25.39 25.37
N GLY A 407 0.81 -25.26 24.45
CA GLY A 407 2.16 -25.79 24.58
C GLY A 407 3.04 -25.01 25.58
N GLY A 408 2.72 -23.73 25.79
CA GLY A 408 3.41 -22.85 26.75
C GLY A 408 2.63 -22.65 28.04
N ALA A 409 1.90 -21.53 28.12
CA ALA A 409 1.36 -21.00 29.38
C ALA A 409 0.38 -21.95 30.11
N VAL A 410 -0.46 -22.68 29.38
CA VAL A 410 -1.40 -23.64 29.97
C VAL A 410 -0.67 -24.85 30.52
N ARG A 411 0.25 -25.44 29.73
CA ARG A 411 1.06 -26.59 30.17
C ARG A 411 1.89 -26.28 31.40
N GLU A 412 2.57 -25.13 31.42
CA GLU A 412 3.31 -24.67 32.62
C GLU A 412 2.38 -24.51 33.84
N GLY A 413 1.18 -23.96 33.62
CA GLY A 413 0.16 -23.82 34.66
C GLY A 413 -0.38 -25.15 35.19
N LEU A 414 -0.51 -26.17 34.33
CA LEU A 414 -0.87 -27.54 34.71
C LEU A 414 0.27 -28.21 35.47
N ALA A 415 1.50 -28.12 34.97
CA ALA A 415 2.70 -28.68 35.61
C ALA A 415 2.97 -28.04 36.99
N ALA A 416 2.73 -26.74 37.15
CA ALA A 416 2.84 -26.06 38.45
C ALA A 416 1.82 -26.61 39.47
N ARG A 417 0.56 -26.82 39.06
CA ARG A 417 -0.47 -27.42 39.92
C ARG A 417 -0.19 -28.89 40.23
N ALA A 418 0.28 -29.65 39.24
CA ALA A 418 0.73 -31.03 39.45
C ALA A 418 1.87 -31.10 40.47
N ARG A 419 2.84 -30.18 40.42
CA ARG A 419 3.92 -30.07 41.43
C ARG A 419 3.39 -29.79 42.83
N LEU A 420 2.37 -28.94 42.97
CA LEU A 420 1.72 -28.70 44.26
C LEU A 420 1.02 -29.95 44.79
N LEU A 421 0.28 -30.65 43.93
CA LEU A 421 -0.40 -31.92 44.28
C LEU A 421 0.56 -33.07 44.57
N CYS A 422 1.78 -33.03 44.05
CA CYS A 422 2.81 -34.07 44.27
C CYS A 422 3.91 -33.60 45.25
N ALA A 423 3.71 -32.50 45.96
CA ALA A 423 4.69 -31.98 46.90
C ALA A 423 4.89 -32.96 48.07
N TRP A 424 6.13 -33.07 48.56
CA TRP A 424 6.48 -34.02 49.62
C TRP A 424 5.61 -33.93 50.89
N PRO A 425 5.21 -32.74 51.40
CA PRO A 425 4.40 -32.65 52.61
C PRO A 425 2.99 -33.17 52.37
N PHE A 426 2.46 -32.96 51.17
CA PHE A 426 1.12 -33.41 50.79
C PHE A 426 1.09 -34.92 50.55
N ALA A 427 2.12 -35.48 49.92
CA ALA A 427 2.27 -36.92 49.76
C ALA A 427 2.40 -37.62 51.13
N MET A 428 3.19 -37.07 52.05
CA MET A 428 3.28 -37.60 53.41
C MET A 428 1.95 -37.52 54.16
N LEU A 429 1.23 -36.41 54.06
CA LEU A 429 -0.06 -36.24 54.72
C LEU A 429 -1.06 -37.30 54.26
N LEU A 430 -1.09 -37.58 52.96
CA LEU A 430 -1.95 -38.60 52.36
C LEU A 430 -1.54 -40.01 52.80
N ASP A 431 -0.25 -40.33 52.85
CA ASP A 431 0.18 -41.67 53.27
C ASP A 431 0.17 -41.84 54.81
N CYS A 432 0.03 -40.76 55.59
CA CYS A 432 0.17 -40.76 57.06
C CYS A 432 -0.89 -41.63 57.75
N LEU A 433 -2.15 -41.52 57.34
CA LEU A 433 -3.28 -42.22 57.96
C LEU A 433 -3.20 -43.75 57.71
N PRO A 434 -2.99 -44.24 56.47
CA PRO A 434 -2.76 -45.66 56.22
C PRO A 434 -1.52 -46.19 56.93
N LEU A 435 -0.42 -45.43 56.94
CA LEU A 435 0.80 -45.81 57.65
C LEU A 435 0.59 -45.87 59.16
N ALA A 436 -0.09 -44.89 59.75
CA ALA A 436 -0.41 -44.86 61.17
C ALA A 436 -1.31 -46.04 61.55
N MET A 437 -2.28 -46.38 60.70
CA MET A 437 -3.12 -47.56 60.89
C MET A 437 -2.31 -48.85 60.83
N LEU A 438 -1.38 -48.99 59.88
CA LEU A 438 -0.49 -50.15 59.79
C LEU A 438 0.39 -50.26 61.03
N VAL A 439 1.03 -49.16 61.46
CA VAL A 439 1.86 -49.11 62.67
C VAL A 439 1.05 -49.49 63.91
N HIS A 440 -0.16 -48.93 64.05
CA HIS A 440 -1.05 -49.23 65.17
C HIS A 440 -1.47 -50.71 65.18
N THR A 441 -1.82 -51.25 64.01
CA THR A 441 -2.18 -52.67 63.86
C THR A 441 -0.98 -53.56 64.21
N THR A 442 0.21 -53.27 63.69
CA THR A 442 1.43 -54.01 64.02
C THR A 442 1.73 -53.97 65.51
N PHE A 443 1.55 -52.81 66.16
CA PHE A 443 1.69 -52.68 67.61
C PHE A 443 0.69 -53.57 68.38
N LEU A 444 -0.58 -53.58 67.98
CA LEU A 444 -1.60 -54.46 68.58
C LEU A 444 -1.26 -55.93 68.43
N ILE A 445 -0.74 -56.35 67.27
CA ILE A 445 -0.31 -57.73 67.00
C ILE A 445 0.86 -58.11 67.91
N LEU A 446 1.90 -57.27 68.00
CA LEU A 446 3.08 -57.52 68.83
C LEU A 446 2.72 -57.60 70.31
N ARG A 447 1.84 -56.70 70.77
CA ARG A 447 1.35 -56.69 72.15
C ARG A 447 0.56 -57.97 72.47
N ALA A 448 -0.38 -58.36 71.62
CA ALA A 448 -1.17 -59.58 71.80
C ALA A 448 -0.28 -60.83 71.83
N TYR A 449 0.75 -60.88 70.98
CA TYR A 449 1.74 -61.95 70.97
C TYR A 449 2.51 -62.06 72.30
N TRP A 450 3.00 -60.94 72.84
CA TRP A 450 3.69 -60.93 74.14
C TRP A 450 2.77 -61.24 75.33
N GLU A 451 1.50 -60.87 75.24
CA GLU A 451 0.47 -61.18 76.25
C GLU A 451 -0.07 -62.63 76.13
N GLY A 452 0.40 -63.42 75.16
CA GLY A 452 0.01 -64.83 74.97
C GLY A 452 -1.40 -65.03 74.40
N THR A 453 -2.03 -63.98 73.86
CA THR A 453 -3.37 -64.03 73.28
C THR A 453 -3.29 -64.00 71.75
N LEU A 454 -3.83 -65.02 71.08
CA LEU A 454 -3.92 -65.01 69.62
C LEU A 454 -5.16 -64.22 69.18
N LEU A 455 -4.94 -63.22 68.32
CA LEU A 455 -6.04 -62.41 67.75
C LEU A 455 -6.93 -63.29 66.85
N PRO A 456 -8.28 -63.16 66.95
CA PRO A 456 -9.21 -63.85 66.07
C PRO A 456 -9.00 -63.46 64.61
N ALA A 457 -9.21 -64.41 63.68
CA ALA A 457 -9.11 -64.18 62.24
C ALA A 457 -10.03 -63.04 61.74
N SER A 458 -11.18 -62.84 62.36
CA SER A 458 -12.11 -61.72 62.07
C SER A 458 -11.47 -60.35 62.29
N SER A 459 -10.55 -60.21 63.24
CA SER A 459 -9.85 -58.96 63.53
C SER A 459 -9.02 -58.49 62.33
N PHE A 460 -8.34 -59.42 61.65
CA PHE A 460 -7.58 -59.11 60.43
C PHE A 460 -8.47 -58.71 59.26
N LEU A 461 -9.65 -59.32 59.13
CA LEU A 461 -10.64 -58.94 58.12
C LEU A 461 -11.14 -57.51 58.37
N HIS A 462 -11.48 -57.16 59.61
CA HIS A 462 -11.92 -55.80 59.97
C HIS A 462 -10.83 -54.74 59.70
N VAL A 463 -9.59 -55.03 60.09
CA VAL A 463 -8.44 -54.16 59.80
C VAL A 463 -8.26 -54.01 58.28
N GLY A 464 -8.32 -55.10 57.52
CA GLY A 464 -8.22 -55.05 56.05
C GLY A 464 -9.30 -54.20 55.40
N VAL A 465 -10.56 -54.35 55.84
CA VAL A 465 -11.70 -53.55 55.35
C VAL A 465 -11.53 -52.07 55.70
N VAL A 466 -11.17 -51.75 56.94
CA VAL A 466 -10.97 -50.35 57.37
C VAL A 466 -9.79 -49.73 56.62
N PHE A 467 -8.69 -50.45 56.41
CA PHE A 467 -7.55 -50.00 55.62
C PHE A 467 -7.95 -49.73 54.16
N ALA A 468 -8.71 -50.64 53.54
CA ALA A 468 -9.21 -50.45 52.18
C ALA A 468 -10.15 -49.23 52.07
N LEU A 469 -11.06 -49.04 53.03
CA LEU A 469 -11.94 -47.87 53.08
C LEU A 469 -11.15 -46.56 53.25
N LEU A 470 -10.11 -46.57 54.07
CA LEU A 470 -9.23 -45.41 54.29
C LEU A 470 -8.48 -45.04 53.01
N VAL A 471 -7.83 -46.01 52.37
CA VAL A 471 -7.14 -45.81 51.08
C VAL A 471 -8.11 -45.32 49.99
N LEU A 472 -9.32 -45.88 49.93
CA LEU A 472 -10.36 -45.42 48.99
C LEU A 472 -10.81 -43.98 49.29
N ALA A 473 -10.99 -43.62 50.55
CA ALA A 473 -11.36 -42.26 50.95
C ALA A 473 -10.26 -41.25 50.58
N GLU A 474 -9.00 -41.59 50.79
CA GLU A 474 -7.87 -40.72 50.44
C GLU A 474 -7.63 -40.63 48.94
N LEU A 475 -7.79 -41.73 48.20
CA LEU A 475 -7.83 -41.71 46.74
C LEU A 475 -8.97 -40.83 46.21
N PHE A 476 -10.13 -40.88 46.87
CA PHE A 476 -11.26 -40.02 46.53
C PHE A 476 -10.94 -38.54 46.79
N LEU A 477 -10.33 -38.21 47.93
CA LEU A 477 -9.88 -36.85 48.25
C LEU A 477 -8.82 -36.37 47.25
N PHE A 478 -7.84 -37.20 46.91
CA PHE A 478 -6.81 -36.88 45.93
C PHE A 478 -7.41 -36.66 44.53
N SER A 479 -8.28 -37.57 44.08
CA SER A 479 -9.01 -37.44 42.80
C SER A 479 -9.89 -36.19 42.77
N SER A 480 -10.54 -35.84 43.88
CA SER A 480 -11.33 -34.61 44.00
C SER A 480 -10.46 -33.36 43.95
N GLY A 481 -9.28 -33.40 44.58
CA GLY A 481 -8.26 -32.36 44.47
C GLY A 481 -7.82 -32.14 43.02
N VAL A 482 -7.48 -33.20 42.29
CA VAL A 482 -7.13 -33.11 40.86
C VAL A 482 -8.26 -32.43 40.07
N ARG A 483 -9.53 -32.80 40.30
CA ARG A 483 -10.67 -32.16 39.61
C ARG A 483 -10.78 -30.66 39.91
N LEU A 484 -10.60 -30.26 41.17
CA LEU A 484 -10.64 -28.85 41.58
C LEU A 484 -9.53 -28.04 40.93
N PHE A 485 -8.30 -28.56 40.94
CA PHE A 485 -7.15 -27.91 40.30
C PHE A 485 -7.29 -27.87 38.77
N ALA A 486 -7.87 -28.91 38.15
CA ALA A 486 -8.17 -28.94 36.73
C ALA A 486 -9.24 -27.89 36.36
N TRP A 487 -10.28 -27.73 37.17
CA TRP A 487 -11.28 -26.66 36.99
C TRP A 487 -10.65 -25.27 37.06
N ALA A 488 -9.76 -25.03 38.05
CA ALA A 488 -9.05 -23.77 38.17
C ALA A 488 -8.06 -23.53 37.00
N ALA A 489 -7.42 -24.60 36.49
CA ALA A 489 -6.57 -24.54 35.31
C ALA A 489 -7.36 -24.22 34.05
N ARG A 490 -8.55 -24.82 33.89
CA ARG A 490 -9.48 -24.55 32.78
C ARG A 490 -9.86 -23.08 32.72
N LYS A 491 -10.32 -22.50 33.83
CA LYS A 491 -10.72 -21.08 33.86
C LYS A 491 -9.58 -20.16 33.38
N LYS A 492 -8.38 -20.35 33.95
CA LYS A 492 -7.20 -19.56 33.56
C LYS A 492 -6.77 -19.81 32.12
N GLY A 493 -6.86 -21.05 31.64
CA GLY A 493 -6.49 -21.41 30.27
C GLY A 493 -7.43 -20.82 29.23
N LEU A 494 -8.74 -20.80 29.51
CA LEU A 494 -9.72 -20.14 28.64
C LEU A 494 -9.50 -18.61 28.58
N ASP A 495 -9.13 -17.97 29.69
CA ASP A 495 -8.81 -16.54 29.70
C ASP A 495 -7.54 -16.22 28.89
N LEU A 496 -6.51 -17.09 28.97
CA LEU A 496 -5.31 -16.99 28.15
C LEU A 496 -5.62 -17.17 26.65
N LEU A 497 -6.48 -18.12 26.30
CA LEU A 497 -6.93 -18.32 24.93
C LEU A 497 -7.67 -17.10 24.38
N LYS A 498 -8.62 -16.55 25.15
CA LYS A 498 -9.32 -15.30 24.78
C LYS A 498 -8.34 -14.17 24.51
N THR A 499 -7.35 -14.00 25.39
CA THR A 499 -6.33 -12.94 25.26
C THR A 499 -5.45 -13.15 24.03
N ALA A 500 -5.06 -14.39 23.73
CA ALA A 500 -4.24 -14.71 22.56
C ALA A 500 -5.02 -14.52 21.24
N MET A 501 -6.31 -14.85 21.21
CA MET A 501 -7.15 -14.70 20.03
C MET A 501 -7.62 -13.27 19.79
N ALA A 502 -7.75 -12.45 20.83
CA ALA A 502 -8.16 -11.05 20.72
C ALA A 502 -7.14 -10.16 19.99
N ARG A 503 -5.91 -10.64 19.75
CA ARG A 503 -4.90 -9.91 18.97
C ARG A 503 -5.35 -9.80 17.50
N PRO A 504 -5.30 -8.62 16.87
CA PRO A 504 -5.66 -8.47 15.46
C PRO A 504 -4.73 -9.27 14.54
N GLY A 505 -5.17 -9.54 13.31
CA GLY A 505 -4.35 -10.24 12.32
C GLY A 505 -4.36 -11.76 12.46
N LEU A 506 -5.52 -12.33 12.77
CA LEU A 506 -5.71 -13.78 12.74
C LEU A 506 -5.77 -14.29 11.29
N ALA A 507 -6.33 -13.49 10.39
CA ALA A 507 -6.40 -13.78 8.95
C ALA A 507 -6.20 -12.52 8.09
N PHE A 508 -6.18 -12.74 6.78
CA PHE A 508 -6.15 -11.71 5.73
C PHE A 508 -4.88 -10.84 5.77
N LYS A 509 -3.73 -11.43 6.10
CA LYS A 509 -2.47 -10.68 6.26
C LYS A 509 -2.02 -10.06 4.94
N GLN A 510 -2.12 -10.82 3.85
CA GLN A 510 -1.75 -10.36 2.52
C GLN A 510 -2.67 -9.23 2.05
N GLU A 511 -3.99 -9.39 2.24
CA GLU A 511 -4.99 -8.38 1.90
C GLU A 511 -4.78 -7.07 2.69
N LYS A 512 -4.45 -7.16 3.99
CA LYS A 512 -4.08 -5.98 4.79
C LYS A 512 -2.85 -5.28 4.24
N HIS A 513 -1.80 -6.04 3.90
CA HIS A 513 -0.57 -5.47 3.34
C HIS A 513 -0.83 -4.73 2.02
N LEU A 514 -1.57 -5.33 1.09
CA LEU A 514 -1.94 -4.69 -0.17
C LEU A 514 -2.72 -3.39 0.04
N LEU A 515 -3.60 -3.39 1.03
CA LEU A 515 -4.40 -2.24 1.37
C LEU A 515 -3.57 -1.13 2.01
N GLU A 516 -2.63 -1.49 2.89
CA GLU A 516 -1.67 -0.56 3.51
C GLU A 516 -0.79 0.11 2.44
N GLU A 517 -0.28 -0.64 1.46
CA GLU A 517 0.47 -0.10 0.32
C GLU A 517 -0.36 0.90 -0.49
N ALA A 518 -1.62 0.57 -0.80
CA ALA A 518 -2.50 1.46 -1.55
C ALA A 518 -2.78 2.77 -0.77
N HIS A 519 -3.10 2.68 0.52
CA HIS A 519 -3.27 3.86 1.37
C HIS A 519 -1.98 4.68 1.51
N ALA A 520 -0.81 4.04 1.55
CA ALA A 520 0.47 4.74 1.56
C ALA A 520 0.69 5.56 0.29
N LEU A 521 0.32 5.02 -0.89
CA LEU A 521 0.38 5.74 -2.15
C LEU A 521 -0.55 6.97 -2.18
N VAL A 522 -1.79 6.81 -1.70
CA VAL A 522 -2.77 7.92 -1.60
C VAL A 522 -2.24 9.02 -0.67
N ARG A 523 -1.73 8.65 0.51
CA ARG A 523 -1.14 9.62 1.46
C ARG A 523 0.09 10.32 0.88
N THR A 524 0.95 9.58 0.20
CA THR A 524 2.17 10.15 -0.41
C THR A 524 1.80 11.20 -1.46
N ILE A 525 0.83 10.94 -2.34
CA ILE A 525 0.47 11.93 -3.36
C ILE A 525 -0.22 13.16 -2.77
N ALA A 526 -1.04 12.97 -1.72
CA ALA A 526 -1.65 14.09 -1.00
C ALA A 526 -0.59 14.96 -0.32
N GLN A 527 0.43 14.35 0.28
CA GLN A 527 1.56 15.08 0.87
C GLN A 527 2.31 15.89 -0.19
N ILE A 528 2.68 15.28 -1.33
CA ILE A 528 3.38 15.97 -2.41
C ILE A 528 2.54 17.14 -2.96
N GLN A 529 1.22 16.96 -3.10
CA GLN A 529 0.32 18.03 -3.54
C GLN A 529 0.28 19.20 -2.55
N ASN A 530 0.24 18.92 -1.24
CA ASN A 530 0.27 19.95 -0.21
C ASN A 530 1.59 20.72 -0.25
N GLU A 531 2.73 20.02 -0.39
CA GLU A 531 4.05 20.66 -0.54
C GLU A 531 4.14 21.54 -1.79
N LEU A 532 3.46 21.16 -2.88
CA LEU A 532 3.35 21.94 -4.11
C LEU A 532 2.45 23.15 -4.01
N THR A 533 1.47 23.15 -3.10
CA THR A 533 0.51 24.25 -2.96
C THR A 533 1.04 25.36 -2.04
N ILE A 534 1.96 24.99 -1.13
CA ILE A 534 2.60 25.91 -0.19
C ILE A 534 3.74 26.72 -0.85
N LYS A 535 4.29 26.22 -1.96
CA LYS A 535 5.35 26.86 -2.76
C LYS A 535 4.78 27.53 -3.99
#